data_AF-A0A8J9S4Z4-F1
#
_entry.id   AF-A0A8J9S4Z4-F1
#
_cell.length_a   1.000
_cell.length_b   1.000
_cell.length_c   1.000
_cell.angle_alpha   90.00
_cell.angle_beta   90.00
_cell.angle_gamma   90.00
#
_symmetry.space_group_name_H-M   'P 1'
#
loop_
_entity.id
_entity.type
_entity.pdbx_description
1 polymer ?
#
loop_
_entity_poly.entity_id
_entity_poly.type
_entity_poly.pdbx_seq_one_letter_code
_entity_poly.pdbx_strand_id
1 'polypeptide(L)'
;YFLFANTIRDITRFRAENMFEAFQSLGESITAHAIDQNLTFPFVSLPMFEVAGRHALSQSRTEIVFYTPFVTGDEKEAWERYAWENQGWLEESRKIRLDSDKTLQGTSFIEATIPSQIFESTTETAANVDISPPGRDFYSPIWQSSPVPFFPSLQNFNLRSFENTEFVMKTMRLLK
;
A
#
# COMPACT_ATOMS: atom_id res chain seq x y z
N TYR A 1 14.77 5.55 38.12
CA TYR A 1 15.15 6.12 36.82
C TYR A 1 15.76 5.10 35.86
N PHE A 2 16.84 4.38 36.20
CA PHE A 2 17.47 3.40 35.30
C PHE A 2 16.56 2.22 34.88
N LEU A 3 15.76 1.69 35.83
CA LEU A 3 14.79 0.61 35.54
C LEU A 3 13.73 1.06 34.52
N PHE A 4 13.18 2.27 34.69
CA PHE A 4 12.17 2.84 33.81
C PHE A 4 12.69 3.09 32.39
N ALA A 5 13.92 3.61 32.26
CA ALA A 5 14.56 3.82 30.95
C ALA A 5 14.79 2.49 30.20
N ASN A 6 15.22 1.44 30.90
CA ASN A 6 15.37 0.11 30.29
C ASN A 6 14.02 -0.48 29.87
N THR A 7 12.98 -0.37 30.71
CA THR A 7 11.63 -0.82 30.34
C THR A 7 11.11 -0.12 29.10
N ILE A 8 11.27 1.21 28.98
CA ILE A 8 10.88 1.94 27.77
C ILE A 8 11.65 1.42 26.56
N ARG A 9 12.98 1.31 26.66
CA ARG A 9 13.82 0.81 25.56
C ARG A 9 13.36 -0.57 25.09
N ASP A 10 13.11 -1.48 26.02
CA ASP A 10 12.76 -2.86 25.71
C ASP A 10 11.35 -2.95 25.10
N ILE A 11 10.38 -2.18 25.61
CA ILE A 11 9.04 -2.08 25.01
C ILE A 11 9.10 -1.47 23.59
N THR A 12 9.90 -0.42 23.39
CA THR A 12 10.04 0.21 22.07
C THR A 12 10.66 -0.75 21.06
N ARG A 13 11.71 -1.49 21.45
CA ARG A 13 12.33 -2.50 20.58
C ARG A 13 11.34 -3.60 20.22
N PHE A 14 10.70 -4.18 21.22
CA PHE A 14 9.70 -5.24 21.01
C PHE A 14 8.57 -4.77 20.08
N ARG A 15 8.11 -3.52 20.21
CA ARG A 15 7.11 -2.95 19.30
C ARG A 15 7.61 -2.81 17.86
N ALA A 16 8.86 -2.36 17.68
CA ALA A 16 9.45 -2.26 16.35
C ALA A 16 9.59 -3.64 15.69
N GLU A 17 10.05 -4.65 16.43
CA GLU A 17 10.17 -6.03 15.96
C GLU A 17 8.80 -6.59 15.52
N ASN A 18 7.77 -6.46 16.36
CA ASN A 18 6.40 -6.90 16.01
C ASN A 18 5.84 -6.20 14.75
N MET A 19 6.17 -4.92 14.55
CA MET A 19 5.76 -4.18 13.36
C MET A 19 6.42 -4.76 12.09
N PHE A 20 7.72 -5.05 12.14
CA PHE A 20 8.42 -5.68 11.01
C PHE A 20 7.87 -7.07 10.71
N GLU A 21 7.64 -7.89 11.73
CA GLU A 21 7.05 -9.23 11.56
C GLU A 21 5.65 -9.18 10.93
N ALA A 22 4.81 -8.21 11.34
CA ALA A 22 3.47 -8.03 10.79
C ALA A 22 3.51 -7.71 9.28
N PHE A 23 4.39 -6.79 8.88
CA PHE A 23 4.53 -6.42 7.47
C PHE A 23 5.25 -7.48 6.65
N GLN A 24 6.21 -8.20 7.24
CA GLN A 24 6.82 -9.36 6.61
C GLN A 24 5.76 -10.43 6.31
N SER A 25 4.91 -10.76 7.28
CA SER A 25 3.83 -11.74 7.07
C SER A 25 2.85 -11.32 5.96
N LEU A 26 2.52 -10.03 5.88
CA LEU A 26 1.72 -9.50 4.78
C LEU A 26 2.44 -9.62 3.43
N GLY A 27 3.73 -9.27 3.37
CA GLY A 27 4.55 -9.41 2.16
C GLY A 27 4.71 -10.87 1.72
N GLU A 28 4.88 -11.79 2.66
CA GLU A 28 4.88 -13.24 2.42
C GLU A 28 3.54 -13.72 1.87
N SER A 29 2.43 -13.20 2.38
CA SER A 29 1.08 -13.54 1.87
C SER A 29 0.90 -13.10 0.41
N ILE A 30 1.35 -11.89 0.07
CA ILE A 30 1.33 -11.38 -1.32
C ILE A 30 2.23 -12.25 -2.22
N THR A 31 3.43 -12.58 -1.73
CA THR A 31 4.41 -13.38 -2.49
C THR A 31 3.94 -14.81 -2.70
N ALA A 32 3.39 -15.45 -1.66
CA ALA A 32 2.83 -16.78 -1.72
C ALA A 32 1.66 -16.84 -2.71
N HIS A 33 0.78 -15.84 -2.70
CA HIS A 33 -0.30 -15.72 -3.67
C HIS A 33 0.23 -15.58 -5.11
N ALA A 34 1.25 -14.75 -5.32
CA ALA A 34 1.87 -14.60 -6.64
C ALA A 34 2.46 -15.94 -7.14
N ILE A 35 3.15 -16.69 -6.28
CA ILE A 35 3.72 -18.00 -6.62
C ILE A 35 2.61 -19.01 -6.94
N ASP A 36 1.59 -19.11 -6.08
CA ASP A 36 0.48 -20.06 -6.22
C ASP A 36 -0.33 -19.84 -7.51
N GLN A 37 -0.56 -18.57 -7.86
CA GLN A 37 -1.32 -18.19 -9.06
C GLN A 37 -0.44 -17.94 -10.29
N ASN A 38 0.87 -18.22 -10.21
CA ASN A 38 1.84 -17.99 -11.28
C ASN A 38 1.81 -16.55 -11.85
N LEU A 39 1.67 -15.57 -10.96
CA LEU A 39 1.68 -14.14 -11.26
C LEU A 39 3.11 -13.59 -11.19
N THR A 40 3.37 -12.53 -11.96
CA THR A 40 4.66 -11.83 -11.97
C THR A 40 4.49 -10.41 -11.44
N PHE A 41 5.34 -10.00 -10.50
CA PHE A 41 5.38 -8.60 -10.04
C PHE A 41 5.77 -7.66 -11.20
N PRO A 42 5.20 -6.45 -11.26
CA PRO A 42 4.35 -5.81 -10.25
C PRO A 42 2.87 -6.25 -10.27
N PHE A 43 2.43 -7.02 -11.26
CA PHE A 43 1.03 -7.36 -11.57
C PHE A 43 0.36 -8.37 -10.63
N VAL A 44 0.36 -8.06 -9.33
CA VAL A 44 -0.16 -8.91 -8.26
C VAL A 44 -1.18 -8.12 -7.44
N SER A 45 -2.36 -8.72 -7.22
CA SER A 45 -3.39 -8.22 -6.32
C SER A 45 -3.76 -9.34 -5.36
N LEU A 46 -3.55 -9.13 -4.06
CA LEU A 46 -3.89 -10.14 -3.07
C LEU A 46 -5.42 -10.13 -2.85
N PRO A 47 -6.13 -11.26 -3.04
CA PRO A 47 -7.54 -11.36 -2.70
C PRO A 47 -7.73 -11.21 -1.18
N MET A 48 -8.87 -10.66 -0.77
CA MET A 48 -9.18 -10.39 0.64
C MET A 48 -8.11 -9.53 1.35
N PHE A 49 -7.49 -8.59 0.62
CA PHE A 49 -6.43 -7.72 1.16
C PHE A 49 -6.84 -7.04 2.47
N GLU A 50 -8.10 -6.61 2.61
CA GLU A 50 -8.60 -5.99 3.84
C GLU A 50 -8.51 -6.91 5.07
N VAL A 51 -8.65 -8.23 4.91
CA VAL A 51 -8.48 -9.17 6.02
C VAL A 51 -7.02 -9.24 6.43
N ALA A 52 -6.12 -9.51 5.48
CA ALA A 52 -4.68 -9.61 5.75
C ALA A 52 -4.10 -8.28 6.27
N GLY A 53 -4.49 -7.17 5.66
CA GLY A 53 -4.12 -5.82 6.05
C GLY A 53 -4.58 -5.49 7.47
N ARG A 54 -5.86 -5.74 7.82
CA ARG A 54 -6.36 -5.52 9.19
C ARG A 54 -5.63 -6.34 10.25
N HIS A 55 -5.22 -7.58 9.93
CA HIS A 55 -4.37 -8.36 10.82
C HIS A 55 -2.99 -7.71 11.00
N ALA A 56 -2.36 -7.27 9.92
CA ALA A 56 -1.08 -6.56 9.98
C ALA A 56 -1.18 -5.24 10.77
N LEU A 57 -2.24 -4.47 10.59
CA LEU A 57 -2.50 -3.23 11.35
C LEU A 57 -2.67 -3.51 12.85
N SER A 58 -3.44 -4.54 13.21
CA SER A 58 -3.68 -4.92 14.60
C SER A 58 -2.37 -5.32 15.31
N GLN A 59 -1.53 -6.12 14.64
CA GLN A 59 -0.25 -6.58 15.18
C GLN A 59 0.79 -5.44 15.25
N SER A 60 0.90 -4.63 14.20
CA SER A 60 1.86 -3.52 14.13
C SER A 60 1.44 -2.29 14.93
N ARG A 61 0.15 -2.16 15.28
CA ARG A 61 -0.47 -0.93 15.82
C ARG A 61 -0.37 0.27 14.88
N THR A 62 -0.21 0.02 13.58
CA THR A 62 -0.25 1.07 12.55
C THR A 62 -1.70 1.36 12.18
N GLU A 63 -1.97 2.58 11.71
CA GLU A 63 -3.32 3.00 11.31
C GLU A 63 -3.66 2.60 9.87
N ILE A 64 -2.68 2.65 8.97
CA ILE A 64 -2.87 2.41 7.54
C ILE A 64 -1.66 1.66 6.99
N VAL A 65 -1.91 0.72 6.08
CA VAL A 65 -0.88 0.03 5.30
C VAL A 65 -1.21 0.16 3.82
N PHE A 66 -0.18 0.45 3.03
CA PHE A 66 -0.25 0.49 1.57
C PHE A 66 0.66 -0.59 1.00
N TYR A 67 0.15 -1.35 0.04
CA TYR A 67 0.97 -2.15 -0.85
C TYR A 67 1.33 -1.31 -2.07
N THR A 68 2.62 -1.09 -2.28
CA THR A 68 3.16 -0.26 -3.36
C THR A 68 4.22 -1.02 -4.14
N PRO A 69 3.87 -1.62 -5.29
CA PRO A 69 4.83 -2.36 -6.09
C PRO A 69 5.86 -1.44 -6.75
N PHE A 70 7.02 -2.02 -7.09
CA PHE A 70 8.01 -1.37 -7.94
C PHE A 70 7.63 -1.61 -9.40
N VAL A 71 7.31 -0.55 -10.13
CA VAL A 71 6.96 -0.57 -11.55
C VAL A 71 8.08 0.07 -12.33
N THR A 72 8.74 -0.63 -13.25
CA THR A 72 9.81 -0.03 -14.06
C THR A 72 9.26 0.95 -15.10
N GLY A 73 10.14 1.76 -15.69
CA GLY A 73 9.83 2.68 -16.79
C GLY A 73 9.00 2.02 -17.89
N ASP A 74 9.47 0.87 -18.36
CA ASP A 74 8.89 0.11 -19.47
C ASP A 74 7.57 -0.58 -19.11
N GLU A 75 7.32 -0.80 -17.81
CA GLU A 75 6.10 -1.44 -17.30
C GLU A 75 4.97 -0.45 -16.98
N LYS A 76 5.23 0.87 -17.01
CA LYS A 76 4.26 1.90 -16.58
C LYS A 76 2.89 1.74 -17.25
N GLU A 77 2.86 1.67 -18.58
CA GLU A 77 1.60 1.58 -19.33
C GLU A 77 0.87 0.25 -19.08
N ALA A 78 1.63 -0.84 -18.94
CA ALA A 78 1.08 -2.14 -18.60
C ALA A 78 0.49 -2.14 -17.19
N TRP A 79 1.16 -1.48 -16.23
CA TRP A 79 0.68 -1.32 -14.87
C TRP A 79 -0.61 -0.50 -14.81
N GLU A 80 -0.68 0.63 -15.51
CA GLU A 80 -1.87 1.49 -15.54
C GLU A 80 -3.11 0.73 -16.04
N ARG A 81 -2.92 -0.09 -17.09
CA ARG A 81 -3.97 -0.97 -17.61
C ARG A 81 -4.35 -2.06 -16.62
N TYR A 82 -3.35 -2.74 -16.05
CA TYR A 82 -3.56 -3.76 -15.03
C TYR A 82 -4.35 -3.21 -13.85
N ALA A 83 -3.93 -2.07 -13.29
CA ALA A 83 -4.57 -1.43 -12.15
C ALA A 83 -6.03 -1.06 -12.47
N TRP A 84 -6.28 -0.52 -13.67
CA TRP A 84 -7.63 -0.20 -14.11
C TRP A 84 -8.54 -1.43 -14.22
N GLU A 85 -8.02 -2.52 -14.79
CA GLU A 85 -8.77 -3.78 -14.98
C GLU A 85 -8.97 -4.56 -13.67
N ASN A 86 -8.08 -4.38 -12.68
CA ASN A 86 -8.06 -5.17 -11.43
C ASN A 86 -8.53 -4.40 -10.19
N GLN A 87 -9.23 -3.28 -10.36
CA GLN A 87 -9.73 -2.47 -9.22
C GLN A 87 -10.87 -3.11 -8.41
N GLY A 88 -11.28 -4.34 -8.74
CA GLY A 88 -12.35 -5.08 -8.05
C GLY A 88 -12.07 -5.36 -6.57
N TRP A 89 -10.81 -5.34 -6.15
CA TRP A 89 -10.42 -5.50 -4.74
C TRP A 89 -11.03 -4.41 -3.83
N LEU A 90 -11.31 -3.21 -4.36
CA LEU A 90 -11.94 -2.12 -3.60
C LEU A 90 -13.32 -2.54 -3.11
N GLU A 91 -14.13 -3.11 -4.00
CA GLU A 91 -15.50 -3.52 -3.67
C GLU A 91 -15.51 -4.72 -2.72
N GLU A 92 -14.61 -5.68 -2.94
CA GLU A 92 -14.40 -6.79 -1.99
C GLU A 92 -14.05 -6.27 -0.59
N SER A 93 -13.09 -5.36 -0.51
CA SER A 93 -12.59 -4.81 0.74
C SER A 93 -13.64 -3.95 1.46
N ARG A 94 -14.46 -3.18 0.73
CA ARG A 94 -15.60 -2.44 1.29
C ARG A 94 -16.61 -3.37 1.94
N LYS A 95 -16.96 -4.48 1.29
CA LYS A 95 -17.89 -5.48 1.85
C LYS A 95 -17.35 -6.06 3.15
N ILE A 96 -16.08 -6.44 3.17
CA ILE A 96 -15.40 -6.94 4.38
C ILE A 96 -15.44 -5.88 5.50
N ARG A 97 -15.13 -4.62 5.16
CA ARG A 97 -15.09 -3.52 6.13
C ARG A 97 -16.47 -3.24 6.73
N LEU A 98 -17.52 -3.16 5.91
CA LEU A 98 -18.91 -2.97 6.33
C LEU A 98 -19.43 -4.11 7.20
N ASP A 99 -19.04 -5.35 6.91
CA ASP A 99 -19.41 -6.48 7.76
C ASP A 99 -18.68 -6.41 9.12
N SER A 100 -17.42 -6.02 9.13
CA SER A 100 -16.61 -5.93 10.36
C SER A 100 -16.93 -4.73 11.26
N ASP A 101 -17.45 -3.63 10.71
CA ASP A 101 -17.66 -2.37 11.42
C ASP A 101 -19.07 -1.83 11.22
N LYS A 102 -19.91 -2.10 12.23
CA LYS A 102 -21.32 -1.73 12.21
C LYS A 102 -21.57 -0.22 12.37
N THR A 103 -20.52 0.58 12.58
CA THR A 103 -20.64 2.06 12.57
C THR A 103 -20.63 2.63 11.16
N LEU A 104 -20.12 1.86 10.18
CA LEU A 104 -20.07 2.26 8.78
C LEU A 104 -21.34 1.83 8.04
N GLN A 105 -21.72 2.62 7.04
CA GLN A 105 -22.83 2.34 6.14
C GLN A 105 -22.30 2.30 4.70
N GLY A 106 -23.04 1.69 3.77
CA GLY A 106 -22.64 1.68 2.36
C GLY A 106 -22.38 3.09 1.81
N THR A 107 -23.16 4.07 2.28
CA THR A 107 -23.04 5.50 1.96
C THR A 107 -21.79 6.17 2.55
N SER A 108 -21.05 5.51 3.44
CA SER A 108 -19.75 6.00 3.93
C SER A 108 -18.68 5.98 2.85
N PHE A 109 -18.87 5.20 1.78
CA PHE A 109 -17.93 5.08 0.67
C PHE A 109 -18.41 5.86 -0.56
N ILE A 110 -17.48 6.52 -1.24
CA ILE A 110 -17.73 7.13 -2.54
C ILE A 110 -17.50 6.07 -3.62
N GLU A 111 -18.55 5.76 -4.38
CA GLU A 111 -18.45 4.94 -5.59
C GLU A 111 -17.73 5.72 -6.68
N ALA A 112 -16.44 5.45 -6.82
CA ALA A 112 -15.58 6.00 -7.85
C ALA A 112 -14.56 4.95 -8.30
N THR A 113 -14.06 5.10 -9.53
CA THR A 113 -12.92 4.35 -10.03
C THR A 113 -11.62 4.98 -9.54
N ILE A 114 -10.54 4.20 -9.58
CA ILE A 114 -9.18 4.73 -9.32
C ILE A 114 -8.76 5.71 -10.42
N PRO A 115 -7.79 6.60 -10.18
CA PRO A 115 -7.05 7.29 -11.25
C PRO A 115 -6.44 6.29 -12.23
N SER A 116 -6.65 6.50 -13.53
CA SER A 116 -6.21 5.57 -14.59
C SER A 116 -4.71 5.62 -14.88
N GLN A 117 -4.01 6.65 -14.40
CA GLN A 117 -2.60 6.88 -14.65
C GLN A 117 -1.83 7.06 -13.34
N ILE A 118 -0.56 6.68 -13.35
CA ILE A 118 0.37 7.02 -12.27
C ILE A 118 0.54 8.53 -12.25
N PHE A 119 0.29 9.13 -11.09
CA PHE A 119 0.40 10.57 -10.89
C PHE A 119 1.25 10.88 -9.67
N GLU A 120 1.79 12.08 -9.64
CA GLU A 120 2.71 12.54 -8.61
C GLU A 120 2.40 13.96 -8.16
N SER A 121 2.88 14.32 -6.98
CA SER A 121 2.83 15.71 -6.55
C SER A 121 3.93 16.53 -7.23
N THR A 122 3.58 17.71 -7.75
CA THR A 122 4.52 18.64 -8.40
C THR A 122 5.14 19.65 -7.44
N THR A 123 4.68 19.66 -6.18
CA THR A 123 5.15 20.54 -5.10
C THR A 123 5.33 19.72 -3.82
N GLU A 124 6.07 20.24 -2.84
CA GLU A 124 6.17 19.60 -1.51
C GLU A 124 4.81 19.45 -0.82
N THR A 125 3.83 20.29 -1.19
CA THR A 125 2.44 20.17 -0.77
C THR A 125 1.65 19.36 -1.81
N ALA A 126 0.90 18.35 -1.35
CA ALA A 126 0.05 17.47 -2.18
C ALA A 126 -1.14 18.18 -2.88
N ALA A 127 -1.10 19.52 -3.00
CA ALA A 127 -2.17 20.34 -3.57
C ALA A 127 -2.15 20.37 -5.11
N ASN A 128 -0.98 20.20 -5.72
CA ASN A 128 -0.84 20.10 -7.16
C ASN A 128 -0.35 18.71 -7.55
N VAL A 129 -1.08 18.07 -8.46
CA VAL A 129 -0.78 16.75 -8.99
C VAL A 129 -0.64 16.81 -10.50
N ASP A 130 0.28 16.02 -11.04
CA ASP A 130 0.46 15.85 -12.49
C ASP A 130 0.74 14.37 -12.80
N ILE A 131 0.56 13.99 -14.06
CA ILE A 131 0.86 12.65 -14.53
C ILE A 131 2.36 12.43 -14.40
N SER A 132 2.77 11.30 -13.79
CA SER A 132 4.18 11.00 -13.65
C SER A 132 4.83 10.87 -15.04
N PRO A 133 5.94 11.60 -15.31
CA PRO A 133 6.53 11.63 -16.63
C PRO A 133 7.04 10.23 -17.03
N PRO A 134 7.00 9.87 -18.32
CA PRO A 134 7.56 8.62 -18.81
C PRO A 134 9.09 8.59 -18.66
N GLY A 135 9.69 7.40 -18.75
CA GLY A 135 11.15 7.23 -18.79
C GLY A 135 11.86 7.32 -17.43
N ARG A 136 11.13 7.22 -16.32
CA ARG A 136 11.77 7.04 -14.99
C ARG A 136 12.28 5.62 -14.86
N ASP A 137 13.34 5.44 -14.07
CA ASP A 137 13.86 4.10 -13.74
C ASP A 137 12.78 3.20 -13.13
N PHE A 138 11.98 3.77 -12.24
CA PHE A 138 10.84 3.09 -11.61
C PHE A 138 9.88 4.09 -10.96
N TYR A 139 8.65 3.62 -10.78
CA TYR A 139 7.54 4.22 -10.04
C TYR A 139 7.18 3.32 -8.84
N SER A 140 6.53 3.92 -7.84
CA SER A 140 6.00 3.22 -6.67
C SER A 140 4.53 3.60 -6.43
N PRO A 141 3.61 3.21 -7.33
CA PRO A 141 2.20 3.54 -7.21
C PRO A 141 1.57 2.87 -5.98
N ILE A 142 0.70 3.59 -5.27
CA ILE A 142 -0.18 2.97 -4.28
C ILE A 142 -1.16 2.05 -4.99
N TRP A 143 -1.19 0.77 -4.60
CA TRP A 143 -2.14 -0.21 -5.15
C TRP A 143 -3.23 -0.55 -4.14
N GLN A 144 -3.02 -1.58 -3.31
CA GLN A 144 -3.99 -1.99 -2.29
C GLN A 144 -3.72 -1.28 -0.97
N SER A 145 -4.77 -1.02 -0.19
CA SER A 145 -4.64 -0.43 1.14
C SER A 145 -5.58 -1.07 2.14
N SER A 146 -5.17 -1.04 3.40
CA SER A 146 -6.04 -1.35 4.53
C SER A 146 -5.84 -0.26 5.61
N PRO A 147 -6.92 0.29 6.19
CA PRO A 147 -8.31 0.08 5.80
C PRO A 147 -8.57 0.48 4.34
N VAL A 148 -9.58 -0.12 3.73
CA VAL A 148 -10.08 0.27 2.41
C VAL A 148 -10.45 1.77 2.42
N PRO A 149 -10.06 2.55 1.40
CA PRO A 149 -10.24 3.98 1.44
C PRO A 149 -11.72 4.33 1.21
N PHE A 150 -12.19 5.38 1.90
CA PHE A 150 -13.53 5.93 1.65
C PHE A 150 -13.66 6.52 0.24
N PHE A 151 -12.55 7.02 -0.31
CA PHE A 151 -12.46 7.54 -1.67
C PHE A 151 -11.14 7.05 -2.32
N PRO A 152 -11.20 6.33 -3.46
CA PRO A 152 -10.02 5.67 -4.02
C PRO A 152 -9.12 6.60 -4.88
N SER A 153 -8.99 7.86 -4.48
CA SER A 153 -8.20 8.85 -5.23
C SER A 153 -6.70 8.73 -5.05
N LEU A 154 -6.24 7.99 -4.04
CA LEU A 154 -4.82 7.79 -3.77
C LEU A 154 -4.22 6.62 -4.56
N GLN A 155 -5.06 5.73 -5.10
CA GLN A 155 -4.59 4.65 -5.96
C GLN A 155 -3.85 5.23 -7.17
N ASN A 156 -2.74 4.61 -7.56
CA ASN A 156 -1.79 5.11 -8.56
C ASN A 156 -1.02 6.40 -8.18
N PHE A 157 -1.17 6.92 -6.95
CA PHE A 157 -0.26 7.95 -6.48
C PHE A 157 1.16 7.39 -6.37
N ASN A 158 2.13 8.01 -7.04
CA ASN A 158 3.53 7.61 -7.04
C ASN A 158 4.20 8.03 -5.73
N LEU A 159 4.28 7.12 -4.75
CA LEU A 159 4.91 7.43 -3.46
C LEU A 159 6.35 7.91 -3.59
N ARG A 160 7.07 7.55 -4.67
CA ARG A 160 8.42 8.03 -4.91
C ARG A 160 8.52 9.56 -5.02
N SER A 161 7.45 10.25 -5.42
CA SER A 161 7.49 11.70 -5.60
C SER A 161 7.56 12.49 -4.29
N PHE A 162 7.38 11.84 -3.14
CA PHE A 162 7.61 12.48 -1.85
C PHE A 162 9.12 12.46 -1.50
N GLU A 163 9.66 13.62 -1.12
CA GLU A 163 11.09 13.79 -0.85
C GLU A 163 11.63 12.81 0.22
N ASN A 164 10.84 12.54 1.26
CA ASN A 164 11.23 11.64 2.35
C ASN A 164 11.14 10.14 2.02
N THR A 165 10.43 9.77 0.95
CA THR A 165 10.25 8.36 0.55
C THR A 165 11.23 7.97 -0.55
N GLU A 166 11.76 8.91 -1.34
CA GLU A 166 12.70 8.59 -2.42
C GLU A 166 13.92 7.80 -1.93
N PHE A 167 14.55 8.26 -0.84
CA PHE A 167 15.70 7.59 -0.23
C PHE A 167 15.38 6.15 0.21
N VAL A 168 14.23 5.98 0.88
CA VAL A 168 13.77 4.67 1.36
C VAL A 168 13.49 3.74 0.19
N MET A 169 12.77 4.21 -0.84
CA MET A 169 12.41 3.44 -2.02
C MET A 169 13.65 3.04 -2.84
N LYS A 170 14.62 3.93 -2.97
CA LYS A 170 15.90 3.62 -3.63
C LYS A 170 16.67 2.54 -2.88
N THR A 171 16.68 2.58 -1.55
CA THR A 171 17.35 1.57 -0.71
C THR A 171 16.66 0.21 -0.82
N MET A 172 15.33 0.17 -0.74
CA MET A 172 14.54 -1.06 -0.88
C MET A 172 14.75 -1.74 -2.24
N ARG A 173 14.90 -0.96 -3.32
CA ARG A 173 15.20 -1.50 -4.66
C ARG A 173 16.54 -2.24 -4.71
N LEU A 174 17.56 -1.77 -3.99
CA LEU A 174 18.91 -2.36 -4.00
C LEU A 174 18.99 -3.70 -3.23
N LEU A 175 17.93 -4.08 -2.50
CA LEU A 175 17.86 -5.31 -1.72
C LEU A 175 17.18 -6.48 -2.48
N LYS A 176 16.72 -6.24 -3.71
CA LYS A 176 16.28 -7.29 -4.64
C LYS A 176 17.48 -7.93 -5.34
#